data_AF-A0A651ETS0-F1
#
_entry.id   AF-A0A651ETS0-F1
#
_cell.length_a   1.000
_cell.length_b   1.000
_cell.length_c   1.000
_cell.angle_alpha   90.00
_cell.angle_beta   90.00
_cell.angle_gamma   90.00
#
_symmetry.space_group_name_H-M   'P 1'
#
loop_
_entity.id
_entity.type
_entity.pdbx_description
1 polymer ?
#
loop_
_entity_poly.entity_id
_entity_poly.type
_entity_poly.pdbx_seq_one_letter_code
_entity_poly.pdbx_strand_id
1 'polypeptide(L)'
;MTARTTPASNPMDANLMHIAAANHRALTAMARLTARSAQGMLAAHQHVAGFVARRLQRDLDAARRLGKCKDAPEAMAVTQSLCMQAIADYAEEATALMRVGANAIATGTAEDPAHH
;
A
#
# COMPACT_ATOMS: atom_id res chain seq x y z
N MET A 1 -57.61 -31.01 -20.82
CA MET A 1 -56.38 -30.44 -21.44
C MET A 1 -56.04 -29.15 -20.73
N THR A 2 -55.09 -29.16 -19.80
CA THR A 2 -54.61 -27.96 -19.10
C THR A 2 -53.40 -27.41 -19.83
N ALA A 3 -53.59 -26.35 -20.63
CA ALA A 3 -52.49 -25.64 -21.28
C ALA A 3 -51.73 -24.83 -20.22
N ARG A 4 -50.51 -25.27 -19.93
CA ARG A 4 -49.55 -24.55 -19.08
C ARG A 4 -48.92 -23.47 -19.96
N THR A 5 -49.47 -22.26 -19.94
CA THR A 5 -48.88 -21.09 -20.59
C THR A 5 -47.70 -20.62 -19.76
N THR A 6 -46.49 -20.93 -20.22
CA THR A 6 -45.25 -20.33 -19.73
C THR A 6 -45.31 -18.82 -20.00
N PRO A 7 -45.11 -17.93 -19.00
CA PRO A 7 -45.10 -16.51 -19.26
C PRO A 7 -43.90 -16.18 -20.16
N ALA A 8 -44.16 -15.53 -21.29
CA ALA A 8 -43.12 -14.99 -22.15
C ALA A 8 -42.29 -14.00 -21.32
N SER A 9 -41.00 -14.29 -21.13
CA SER A 9 -40.06 -13.38 -20.48
C SER A 9 -40.05 -12.05 -21.24
N ASN A 10 -40.48 -10.97 -20.60
CA ASN A 10 -40.57 -9.67 -21.23
C ASN A 10 -39.14 -9.23 -21.62
N PRO A 11 -38.86 -8.83 -22.88
CA PRO A 11 -37.52 -8.41 -23.28
C PRO A 11 -36.96 -7.24 -22.46
N MET A 12 -37.83 -6.41 -21.87
CA MET A 12 -37.43 -5.39 -20.88
C MET A 12 -36.83 -6.01 -19.60
N ASP A 13 -37.33 -7.14 -19.12
CA ASP A 13 -36.82 -7.80 -17.91
C ASP A 13 -35.42 -8.38 -18.17
N ALA A 14 -35.20 -8.95 -19.35
CA ALA A 14 -33.88 -9.44 -19.77
C ALA A 14 -32.85 -8.29 -19.85
N ASN A 15 -33.25 -7.13 -20.39
CA ASN A 15 -32.40 -5.95 -20.46
C ASN A 15 -32.08 -5.38 -19.05
N LEU A 16 -33.08 -5.30 -18.17
CA LEU A 16 -32.89 -4.85 -16.78
C LEU A 16 -31.98 -5.78 -15.99
N MET A 17 -32.10 -7.10 -16.17
CA MET A 17 -31.21 -8.08 -15.56
C MET A 17 -29.77 -7.94 -16.09
N HIS A 18 -29.59 -7.62 -17.37
CA HIS A 18 -28.26 -7.41 -17.93
C HIS A 18 -27.59 -6.15 -17.37
N ILE A 19 -28.33 -5.05 -17.26
CA ILE A 19 -27.87 -3.81 -16.61
C ILE A 19 -27.54 -4.05 -15.14
N ALA A 20 -28.40 -4.76 -14.41
CA ALA A 20 -28.16 -5.11 -13.01
C ALA A 20 -26.90 -5.96 -12.85
N ALA A 21 -26.67 -6.94 -13.72
CA ALA A 21 -25.47 -7.78 -13.70
C ALA A 21 -24.19 -7.00 -14.07
N ALA A 22 -24.27 -6.07 -15.02
CA ALA A 22 -23.17 -5.17 -15.35
C ALA A 22 -22.82 -4.24 -14.17
N ASN A 23 -23.82 -3.63 -13.55
CA ASN A 23 -23.64 -2.79 -12.36
C ASN A 23 -23.07 -3.57 -11.17
N HIS A 24 -23.55 -4.79 -10.94
CA HIS A 24 -23.03 -5.65 -9.88
C HIS A 24 -21.55 -6.00 -10.08
N ARG A 25 -21.15 -6.30 -11.33
CA ARG A 25 -19.73 -6.53 -11.68
C ARG A 25 -18.89 -5.29 -11.47
N ALA A 26 -19.35 -4.12 -11.92
CA ALA A 26 -18.66 -2.86 -11.73
C ALA A 26 -18.47 -2.52 -10.23
N LEU A 27 -19.52 -2.63 -9.42
CA LEU A 27 -19.45 -2.40 -7.97
C LEU A 27 -18.50 -3.37 -7.27
N THR A 28 -18.51 -4.65 -7.67
CA THR A 28 -17.59 -5.66 -7.13
C THR A 28 -16.14 -5.37 -7.51
N ALA A 29 -15.88 -4.94 -8.74
CA ALA A 29 -14.55 -4.54 -9.20
C ALA A 29 -14.05 -3.31 -8.43
N MET A 30 -14.91 -2.30 -8.23
CA MET A 30 -14.60 -1.13 -7.42
C MET A 30 -14.31 -1.51 -5.97
N ALA A 31 -15.12 -2.35 -5.34
CA ALA A 31 -14.89 -2.80 -3.96
C ALA A 31 -13.54 -3.51 -3.82
N ARG A 32 -13.16 -4.36 -4.78
CA ARG A 32 -11.84 -5.03 -4.81
C ARG A 32 -10.70 -4.04 -5.01
N LEU A 33 -10.89 -3.02 -5.86
CA LEU A 33 -9.91 -1.95 -6.04
C LEU A 33 -9.70 -1.19 -4.73
N THR A 34 -10.79 -0.72 -4.10
CA THR A 34 -10.72 0.00 -2.82
C THR A 34 -10.06 -0.83 -1.73
N ALA A 35 -10.39 -2.11 -1.62
CA ALA A 35 -9.77 -3.01 -0.64
C ALA A 35 -8.26 -3.15 -0.87
N ARG A 36 -7.82 -3.35 -2.11
CA ARG A 36 -6.39 -3.44 -2.47
C ARG A 36 -5.65 -2.13 -2.20
N SER A 37 -6.24 -0.99 -2.57
CA SER A 37 -5.66 0.33 -2.30
C SER A 37 -5.53 0.58 -0.79
N ALA A 38 -6.55 0.23 0.01
CA ALA A 38 -6.50 0.36 1.46
C ALA A 38 -5.40 -0.52 2.09
N GLN A 39 -5.25 -1.76 1.62
CA GLN A 39 -4.17 -2.65 2.05
C GLN A 39 -2.79 -2.08 1.70
N GLY A 40 -2.62 -1.56 0.48
CA GLY A 40 -1.38 -0.92 0.05
C GLY A 40 -1.02 0.29 0.91
N MET A 41 -1.99 1.16 1.21
CA MET A 41 -1.79 2.30 2.12
C MET A 41 -1.43 1.87 3.54
N LEU A 42 -2.09 0.83 4.08
CA LEU A 42 -1.76 0.32 5.41
C LEU A 42 -0.32 -0.23 5.45
N ALA A 43 0.09 -1.00 4.45
CA ALA A 43 1.45 -1.51 4.34
C ALA A 43 2.49 -0.37 4.26
N ALA A 44 2.19 0.69 3.50
CA ALA A 44 3.03 1.89 3.44
C ALA A 44 3.16 2.56 4.80
N HIS A 45 2.05 2.78 5.51
CA HIS A 45 2.07 3.38 6.85
C HIS A 45 2.86 2.53 7.86
N GLN A 46 2.67 1.20 7.84
CA GLN A 46 3.42 0.28 8.70
C GLN A 46 4.92 0.34 8.43
N HIS A 47 5.30 0.43 7.16
CA HIS A 47 6.70 0.55 6.75
C HIS A 47 7.33 1.84 7.29
N VAL A 48 6.69 3.00 7.03
CA VAL A 48 7.18 4.30 7.52
C VAL A 48 7.23 4.35 9.04
N ALA A 49 6.20 3.85 9.74
CA ALA A 49 6.19 3.79 11.19
C ALA A 49 7.35 2.94 11.73
N GLY A 50 7.62 1.79 11.10
CA GLY A 50 8.75 0.93 11.45
C GLY A 50 10.10 1.61 11.23
N PHE A 51 10.26 2.34 10.13
CA PHE A 51 11.46 3.14 9.84
C PHE A 51 11.70 4.21 10.91
N VAL A 52 10.67 5.03 11.19
CA VAL A 52 10.76 6.11 12.19
C VAL A 52 11.12 5.55 13.57
N ALA A 53 10.49 4.44 13.99
CA ALA A 53 10.80 3.79 15.26
C ALA A 53 12.27 3.35 15.35
N ARG A 54 12.81 2.71 14.30
CA ARG A 54 14.23 2.32 14.25
C ARG A 54 15.16 3.53 14.31
N ARG A 55 14.84 4.59 13.57
CA ARG A 55 15.67 5.81 13.53
C ARG A 55 15.71 6.51 14.89
N LEU A 56 14.55 6.65 15.54
CA LEU A 56 14.45 7.21 16.88
C LEU A 56 15.23 6.40 17.90
N GLN A 57 15.14 5.06 17.85
CA GLN A 57 15.91 4.20 18.75
C GLN A 57 17.42 4.42 18.59
N ARG A 58 17.90 4.51 17.34
CA ARG A 58 19.32 4.79 17.06
C ARG A 58 19.75 6.18 17.50
N ASP A 59 18.90 7.20 17.33
CA ASP A 59 19.19 8.55 17.84
C ASP A 59 19.29 8.58 19.36
N LEU A 60 18.39 7.88 20.07
CA LEU A 60 18.47 7.74 21.52
C LEU A 60 19.74 7.03 21.96
N ASP A 61 20.14 5.96 21.26
CA ASP A 61 21.37 5.24 21.57
C ASP A 61 22.63 6.07 21.26
N ALA A 62 22.61 6.87 20.19
CA ALA A 62 23.67 7.82 19.90
C ALA A 62 23.75 8.93 20.96
N ALA A 63 22.62 9.49 21.38
CA ALA A 63 22.58 10.48 22.47
C ALA A 63 23.12 9.91 23.78
N ARG A 64 22.78 8.66 24.11
CA ARG A 64 23.33 7.95 25.28
C ARG A 64 24.85 7.72 25.17
N ARG A 65 25.36 7.46 23.97
CA ARG A 65 26.80 7.30 23.73
C ARG A 65 27.53 8.63 23.83
N LEU A 66 26.99 9.69 23.21
CA LEU A 66 27.53 11.05 23.28
C LEU A 66 27.61 11.55 24.73
N GLY A 67 26.58 11.29 25.54
CA GLY A 67 26.57 11.65 26.97
C GLY A 67 27.63 10.91 27.81
N LYS A 68 28.29 9.87 27.26
CA LYS A 68 29.36 9.11 27.91
C LYS A 68 30.75 9.42 27.36
N CYS A 69 30.85 10.24 26.30
CA CYS A 69 32.13 10.61 25.72
C CYS A 69 32.93 11.49 26.68
N LYS A 70 34.24 11.22 26.78
CA LYS A 70 35.16 11.93 27.67
C LYS A 70 35.85 13.11 27.00
N ASP A 71 35.91 13.09 25.67
CA ASP A 71 36.57 14.11 24.87
C ASP A 71 35.89 14.32 23.51
N ALA A 72 36.36 15.36 22.80
CA ALA A 72 35.83 15.71 21.49
C ALA A 72 36.10 14.64 20.41
N PRO A 73 37.28 13.97 20.35
CA PRO A 73 37.49 12.86 19.43
C PRO A 73 36.47 11.71 19.58
N GLU A 74 36.17 11.28 20.81
CA GLU A 74 35.15 10.25 21.06
C GLU A 74 33.77 10.69 20.58
N ALA A 75 33.38 11.94 20.88
CA ALA A 75 32.10 12.49 20.42
C ALA A 75 32.02 12.58 18.88
N MET A 76 33.12 12.95 18.23
CA MET A 76 33.21 13.02 16.77
C MET A 76 33.08 11.63 16.14
N ALA A 77 33.70 10.60 16.70
CA ALA A 77 33.55 9.22 16.24
C ALA A 77 32.11 8.71 16.35
N VAL A 78 31.42 9.01 17.46
CA VAL A 78 29.99 8.66 17.63
C VAL A 78 29.13 9.37 16.60
N THR A 79 29.37 10.67 16.39
CA THR A 79 28.61 11.49 15.43
C THR A 79 28.82 11.02 14.00
N GLN A 80 30.05 10.72 13.59
CA GLN A 80 30.36 10.19 12.26
C GLN A 80 29.67 8.84 12.03
N SER A 81 29.71 7.95 13.02
CA SER A 81 29.01 6.66 12.96
C SER A 81 27.50 6.84 12.78
N LEU A 82 26.88 7.80 13.47
CA LEU A 82 25.46 8.11 13.33
C LEU A 82 25.14 8.63 11.93
N CYS A 83 25.95 9.54 11.39
CA CYS A 83 25.76 10.09 10.04
C CYS A 83 25.83 8.99 8.97
N MET A 84 26.83 8.11 9.04
CA MET A 84 26.98 7.01 8.08
C MET A 84 25.79 6.04 8.13
N GLN A 85 25.31 5.72 9.33
CA GLN A 85 24.12 4.88 9.50
C GLN A 85 22.87 5.55 8.95
N ALA A 86 22.68 6.85 9.22
CA ALA A 86 21.53 7.60 8.71
C ALA A 86 21.51 7.62 7.18
N ILE A 87 22.66 7.83 6.53
CA ILE A 87 22.76 7.81 5.06
C ILE A 87 22.34 6.45 4.50
N ALA A 88 22.85 5.35 5.08
CA ALA A 88 22.47 4.00 4.66
C ALA A 88 20.96 3.75 4.86
N ASP A 89 20.42 4.12 6.02
CA ASP A 89 19.00 3.96 6.34
C ASP A 89 18.11 4.68 5.33
N TYR A 90 18.41 5.94 4.99
CA TYR A 90 17.61 6.70 4.03
C TYR A 90 17.73 6.16 2.61
N ALA A 91 18.90 5.64 2.21
CA ALA A 91 19.08 5.04 0.89
C ALA A 91 18.27 3.73 0.75
N GLU A 92 18.28 2.89 1.80
CA GLU A 92 17.47 1.68 1.86
C GLU A 92 15.97 2.00 1.87
N GLU A 93 15.55 2.98 2.69
CA GLU A 93 14.15 3.39 2.81
C GLU A 93 13.61 3.99 1.51
N ALA A 94 14.41 4.80 0.80
CA ALA A 94 14.02 5.33 -0.51
C ALA A 94 13.72 4.21 -1.51
N THR A 95 14.56 3.16 -1.53
CA THR A 95 14.35 1.98 -2.39
C THR A 95 13.11 1.21 -1.98
N ALA A 96 12.88 1.05 -0.68
CA ALA A 96 11.72 0.32 -0.16
C ALA A 96 10.40 1.06 -0.42
N LEU A 97 10.36 2.38 -0.24
CA LEU A 97 9.21 3.22 -0.58
C LEU A 97 8.89 3.19 -2.08
N MET A 98 9.90 3.19 -2.95
CA MET A 98 9.69 3.02 -4.39
C MET A 98 9.01 1.68 -4.71
N ARG A 99 9.39 0.59 -4.03
CA ARG A 99 8.73 -0.72 -4.20
C ARG A 99 7.29 -0.72 -3.71
N VAL A 100 7.03 -0.11 -2.55
CA VAL A 100 5.66 0.02 -2.02
C VAL A 100 4.79 0.84 -2.97
N GLY A 101 5.31 1.96 -3.49
CA GLY A 101 4.64 2.81 -4.46
C GLY A 101 4.38 2.10 -5.79
N ALA A 102 5.37 1.40 -6.35
CA ALA A 102 5.22 0.62 -7.57
C ALA A 102 4.16 -0.48 -7.44
N ASN A 103 4.14 -1.18 -6.30
CA ASN A 103 3.11 -2.19 -6.01
C ASN A 103 1.72 -1.57 -5.87
N ALA A 104 1.61 -0.41 -5.21
CA ALA A 104 0.34 0.32 -5.09
C ALA A 104 -0.19 0.75 -6.47
N ILE A 105 0.68 1.27 -7.35
CA ILE A 105 0.32 1.69 -8.72
C ILE A 105 -0.07 0.48 -9.58
N ALA A 106 0.71 -0.62 -9.54
CA ALA A 106 0.43 -1.83 -10.29
C ALA A 106 -0.93 -2.46 -9.90
N THR A 107 -1.33 -2.35 -8.63
CA THR A 107 -2.67 -2.79 -8.20
C THR A 107 -3.80 -1.85 -8.61
N GLY A 108 -3.49 -0.60 -8.98
CA GLY A 108 -4.43 0.40 -9.46
C GLY A 108 -4.61 0.43 -10.99
N THR A 109 -3.62 -0.03 -11.76
CA THR A 109 -3.63 -0.01 -13.25
C THR A 109 -3.98 -1.35 -13.89
N ALA A 110 -4.36 -2.37 -13.12
CA ALA A 110 -4.91 -3.61 -13.68
C ALA A 110 -6.34 -3.37 -14.16
N GLU A 111 -6.49 -2.57 -15.22
CA GLU A 111 -7.63 -2.65 -16.12
C GLU A 111 -7.58 -4.00 -16.84
N ASP A 112 -8.73 -4.67 -16.83
CA ASP A 112 -9.00 -5.91 -17.53
C ASP A 112 -8.87 -5.67 -19.04
N PRO A 113 -7.99 -6.40 -19.78
CA PRO A 113 -7.82 -6.23 -21.23
C PRO A 113 -9.00 -6.78 -22.06
N ALA A 114 -10.23 -6.73 -21.56
CA ALA A 114 -11.40 -7.37 -22.14
C ALA A 114 -12.38 -6.37 -22.78
N HIS A 115 -11.89 -5.43 -23.60
CA HIS A 115 -12.72 -4.71 -24.57
C HIS A 115 -11.93 -4.42 -25.86
N HIS A 116 -11.88 -5.44 -26.73
CA HIS A 116 -11.96 -5.25 -28.19
C HIS A 116 -13.43 -5.17 -28.59
#